data_AF-A0A831VD12-F1
#
_entry.id   AF-A0A831VD12-F1
#
_cell.length_a   1.000
_cell.length_b   1.000
_cell.length_c   1.000
_cell.angle_alpha   90.00
_cell.angle_beta   90.00
_cell.angle_gamma   90.00
#
_symmetry.space_group_name_H-M   'P 1'
#
loop_
_entity.id
_entity.type
_entity.pdbx_description
1 polymer ?
#
loop_
_entity_poly.entity_id
_entity_poly.type
_entity_poly.pdbx_seq_one_letter_code
_entity_poly.pdbx_strand_id
1 'polypeptide(L)'
;MGHLVSPKGWLVVMANEVDPGGKSGWRVVRPSPVVDLPPARLADVGGQCAEGEVGVSEILLGWAKREPPPPWFELSLGWRRYWVKLAPSWAASAPLSAPAHRLQILCADRRCDLSPLFALADPLRYPQHAAQIVRTHVDADGDRWLPICDAIKCDGTLFSSPGYESSFGKGALDILANPAKVRMLFRLTYDRSKEARRIGYRLGLWTLDPDAEPRDLSVRGEFTATATAALGYVYHMTSRVDRYLRLRLISAVA
;
A
#
# COMPACT_ATOMS: atom_id res chain seq x y z
N MET A 1 -2.90 -16.74 10.91
CA MET A 1 -1.98 -15.58 10.75
C MET A 1 -1.28 -15.59 9.39
N GLY A 2 -1.49 -14.56 8.59
CA GLY A 2 -0.79 -14.27 7.34
C GLY A 2 -0.26 -12.84 7.31
N HIS A 3 0.46 -12.44 6.26
CA HIS A 3 0.89 -11.05 6.10
C HIS A 3 -0.22 -10.19 5.51
N LEU A 4 -0.23 -8.90 5.88
CA LEU A 4 -1.12 -7.90 5.27
C LEU A 4 -0.79 -7.72 3.78
N VAL A 5 0.50 -7.54 3.48
CA VAL A 5 1.05 -7.59 2.13
C VAL A 5 2.09 -8.71 2.09
N SER A 6 1.99 -9.58 1.09
CA SER A 6 2.93 -10.68 0.86
C SER A 6 3.51 -10.58 -0.55
N PRO A 7 4.53 -11.39 -0.91
CA PRO A 7 5.05 -11.41 -2.28
C PRO A 7 4.02 -11.82 -3.35
N LYS A 8 2.81 -12.25 -2.95
CA LYS A 8 1.70 -12.58 -3.84
C LYS A 8 0.68 -11.43 -3.99
N GLY A 9 0.73 -10.41 -3.15
CA GLY A 9 -0.23 -9.31 -3.15
C GLY A 9 -0.76 -8.93 -1.76
N TRP A 10 -1.70 -7.99 -1.76
CA TRP A 10 -2.51 -7.60 -0.61
C TRP A 10 -3.44 -8.72 -0.19
N LEU A 11 -3.65 -8.86 1.11
CA LEU A 11 -4.76 -9.67 1.62
C LEU A 11 -6.09 -9.11 1.11
N VAL A 12 -6.89 -9.99 0.50
CA VAL A 12 -8.28 -9.71 0.13
C VAL A 12 -9.19 -10.64 0.93
N VAL A 13 -10.21 -10.06 1.55
CA VAL A 13 -11.21 -10.77 2.32
C VAL A 13 -12.59 -10.54 1.69
N MET A 14 -13.35 -11.61 1.55
CA MET A 14 -14.76 -11.53 1.16
C MET A 14 -15.58 -10.99 2.33
N ALA A 15 -15.95 -9.71 2.25
CA ALA A 15 -16.72 -9.03 3.27
C ALA A 15 -18.23 -9.29 3.13
N ASN A 16 -18.95 -9.21 4.25
CA ASN A 16 -20.41 -9.22 4.25
C ASN A 16 -20.94 -7.82 3.94
N GLU A 17 -22.17 -7.76 3.45
CA GLU A 17 -22.87 -6.47 3.40
C GLU A 17 -23.16 -6.07 4.84
N VAL A 18 -22.82 -4.85 5.20
CA VAL A 18 -23.02 -4.36 6.56
C VAL A 18 -23.84 -3.08 6.55
N ASP A 19 -24.70 -2.94 7.56
CA ASP A 19 -25.21 -1.65 7.94
C ASP A 19 -24.07 -0.85 8.59
N PRO A 20 -23.67 0.31 8.05
CA PRO A 20 -22.61 1.15 8.62
C PRO A 20 -22.83 1.53 10.09
N GLY A 21 -24.08 1.59 10.55
CA GLY A 21 -24.44 1.83 11.97
C GLY A 21 -24.51 0.56 12.82
N GLY A 22 -24.48 -0.62 12.18
CA GLY A 22 -24.62 -1.92 12.81
C GLY A 22 -23.35 -2.39 13.53
N LYS A 23 -23.54 -3.13 14.63
CA LYS A 23 -22.44 -3.72 15.42
C LYS A 23 -22.01 -5.11 14.93
N SER A 24 -22.78 -5.75 14.05
CA SER A 24 -22.58 -7.13 13.60
C SER A 24 -22.33 -7.20 12.08
N GLY A 25 -21.90 -8.36 11.59
CA GLY A 25 -21.66 -8.62 10.16
C GLY A 25 -20.26 -8.26 9.67
N TRP A 26 -19.53 -7.40 10.39
CA TRP A 26 -18.15 -7.03 10.08
C TRP A 26 -17.19 -8.23 10.11
N ARG A 27 -16.28 -8.28 9.15
CA ARG A 27 -15.10 -9.15 9.23
C ARG A 27 -14.03 -8.44 10.03
N VAL A 28 -13.60 -9.03 11.14
CA VAL A 28 -12.58 -8.45 12.00
C VAL A 28 -11.22 -9.00 11.63
N VAL A 29 -10.26 -8.11 11.42
CA VAL A 29 -8.85 -8.42 11.19
C VAL A 29 -8.04 -7.73 12.26
N ARG A 30 -7.09 -8.44 12.89
CA ARG A 30 -6.24 -7.87 13.94
C ARG A 30 -4.78 -7.80 13.50
N PRO A 31 -4.21 -6.60 13.35
CA PRO A 31 -2.81 -6.44 13.00
C PRO A 31 -1.89 -6.77 14.17
N SER A 32 -0.74 -7.39 13.86
CA SER A 32 0.36 -7.65 14.78
C SER A 32 1.69 -7.33 14.09
N PRO A 33 2.44 -6.29 14.55
CA PRO A 33 2.10 -5.38 15.64
C PRO A 33 0.91 -4.46 15.28
N VAL A 34 0.40 -3.74 16.28
CA VAL A 34 -0.54 -2.63 16.09
C VAL A 34 0.06 -1.60 15.13
N VAL A 35 -0.79 -0.99 14.29
CA VAL A 35 -0.37 -0.02 13.27
C VAL A 35 -0.70 1.38 13.74
N ASP A 36 0.31 2.23 13.92
CA ASP A 36 0.11 3.61 14.33
C ASP A 36 -0.18 4.49 13.11
N LEU A 37 -1.22 5.31 13.19
CA LEU A 37 -1.57 6.29 12.15
C LEU A 37 -1.08 7.70 12.54
N PRO A 38 -0.59 8.51 11.58
CA PRO A 38 -0.06 9.83 11.86
C PRO A 38 -1.19 10.80 12.30
N PRO A 39 -0.93 11.74 13.23
CA PRO A 39 -1.97 12.60 13.83
C PRO A 39 -2.82 13.37 12.82
N ALA A 40 -2.20 13.88 11.74
CA ALA A 40 -2.91 14.63 10.71
C ALA A 40 -4.05 13.82 10.06
N ARG A 41 -3.90 12.50 9.96
CA ARG A 41 -4.91 11.60 9.35
C ARG A 41 -6.01 11.21 10.32
N LEU A 42 -5.79 11.42 11.61
CA LEU A 42 -6.81 11.21 12.64
C LEU A 42 -7.86 12.30 12.64
N ALA A 43 -7.46 13.53 12.34
CA ALA A 43 -8.40 14.63 12.11
C ALA A 43 -9.34 14.32 10.94
N ASP A 44 -8.78 13.80 9.83
CA ASP A 44 -9.54 13.47 8.61
C ASP A 44 -10.58 12.35 8.84
N VAL A 45 -10.20 11.28 9.57
CA VAL A 45 -10.99 10.03 9.64
C VAL A 45 -11.72 9.83 10.97
N GLY A 46 -11.23 10.43 12.05
CA GLY A 46 -11.81 10.34 13.38
C GLY A 46 -12.70 11.53 13.75
N GLY A 47 -12.65 12.64 13.00
CA GLY A 47 -13.35 13.87 13.34
C GLY A 47 -12.93 14.49 14.68
N GLN A 48 -11.78 14.07 15.21
CA GLN A 48 -11.22 14.55 16.47
C GLN A 48 -9.90 15.28 16.18
N CYS A 49 -9.72 16.46 16.78
CA CYS A 49 -8.41 17.09 16.93
C CYS A 49 -7.58 16.28 17.95
N ALA A 50 -7.18 15.07 17.58
CA ALA A 50 -6.30 14.26 18.43
C ALA A 50 -4.87 14.84 18.35
N GLU A 51 -4.34 15.29 19.47
CA GLU A 51 -2.96 15.82 19.58
C GLU A 51 -1.89 14.70 19.64
N GLY A 52 -2.20 13.46 19.24
CA GLY A 52 -1.29 12.32 19.35
C GLY A 52 -1.55 11.22 18.32
N GLU A 53 -0.70 10.19 18.34
CA GLU A 53 -0.87 8.99 17.51
C GLU A 53 -1.97 8.09 18.09
N VAL A 54 -2.60 7.28 17.23
CA VAL A 54 -3.48 6.19 17.68
C VAL A 54 -3.06 4.88 17.04
N GLY A 55 -3.20 3.82 17.82
CA GLY A 55 -2.88 2.47 17.39
C GLY A 55 -4.11 1.77 16.82
N VAL A 56 -4.07 1.44 15.52
CA VAL A 56 -5.07 0.59 14.88
C VAL A 56 -4.85 -0.85 15.33
N SER A 57 -5.64 -1.25 16.30
CA SER A 57 -5.59 -2.55 17.00
C SER A 57 -6.57 -3.57 16.44
N GLU A 58 -7.63 -3.10 15.77
CA GLU A 58 -8.60 -3.90 15.04
C GLU A 58 -8.96 -3.20 13.73
N ILE A 59 -9.26 -3.99 12.69
CA ILE A 59 -9.76 -3.50 11.41
C ILE A 59 -11.07 -4.23 11.13
N LEU A 60 -12.13 -3.47 10.90
CA LEU A 60 -13.46 -4.00 10.59
C LEU A 60 -13.72 -3.79 9.10
N LEU A 61 -13.83 -4.89 8.35
CA LEU A 61 -14.11 -4.89 6.92
C LEU A 61 -15.58 -5.21 6.66
N GLY A 62 -16.21 -4.37 5.84
CA GLY A 62 -17.56 -4.54 5.34
C GLY A 62 -17.64 -4.03 3.91
N TRP A 63 -18.67 -4.41 3.16
CA TRP A 63 -18.98 -3.74 1.90
C TRP A 63 -20.35 -3.08 1.99
N ALA A 64 -20.51 -1.97 1.26
CA ALA A 64 -21.76 -1.22 1.21
C ALA A 64 -22.12 -0.93 -0.25
N LYS A 65 -23.39 -1.17 -0.60
CA LYS A 65 -23.91 -0.92 -1.95
C LYS A 65 -24.04 0.58 -2.27
N ARG A 66 -24.17 1.42 -1.24
CA ARG A 66 -24.32 2.86 -1.35
C ARG A 66 -23.34 3.55 -0.42
N GLU A 67 -23.01 4.78 -0.77
CA GLU A 67 -22.23 5.66 0.08
C GLU A 67 -22.90 5.78 1.46
N PRO A 68 -22.16 5.56 2.56
CA PRO A 68 -22.69 5.72 3.90
C PRO A 68 -22.90 7.21 4.21
N PRO A 69 -23.94 7.58 4.99
CA PRO A 69 -24.13 8.96 5.41
C PRO A 69 -22.96 9.43 6.29
N PRO A 70 -22.68 10.74 6.41
CA PRO A 70 -21.65 11.26 7.31
C PRO A 70 -21.74 10.68 8.74
N PRO A 71 -20.61 10.49 9.45
CA PRO A 71 -19.30 11.11 9.23
C PRO A 71 -18.25 10.13 8.65
N TRP A 72 -18.56 9.45 7.55
CA TRP A 72 -17.59 8.60 6.86
C TRP A 72 -16.68 9.41 5.94
N PHE A 73 -15.39 9.12 5.94
CA PHE A 73 -14.42 9.75 5.05
C PHE A 73 -14.27 8.90 3.77
N GLU A 74 -14.52 9.48 2.60
CA GLU A 74 -14.26 8.80 1.33
C GLU A 74 -12.77 8.83 0.99
N LEU A 75 -12.19 7.66 0.74
CA LEU A 75 -10.84 7.48 0.25
C LEU A 75 -10.90 6.84 -1.15
N SER A 76 -10.50 7.59 -2.17
CA SER A 76 -10.36 7.11 -3.54
C SER A 76 -8.91 6.78 -3.86
N LEU A 77 -8.60 5.51 -4.10
CA LEU A 77 -7.28 5.00 -4.47
C LEU A 77 -7.33 4.49 -5.91
N GLY A 78 -7.06 5.39 -6.86
CA GLY A 78 -7.10 5.07 -8.29
C GLY A 78 -8.53 4.74 -8.71
N TRP A 79 -8.78 3.48 -9.08
CA TRP A 79 -10.12 2.99 -9.43
C TRP A 79 -10.88 2.36 -8.25
N ARG A 80 -10.26 2.22 -7.08
CA ARG A 80 -10.90 1.68 -5.88
C ARG A 80 -11.44 2.80 -5.02
N ARG A 81 -12.63 2.60 -4.45
CA ARG A 81 -13.27 3.53 -3.51
C ARG A 81 -13.55 2.83 -2.19
N TYR A 82 -13.22 3.54 -1.11
CA TYR A 82 -13.42 3.10 0.26
C TYR A 82 -14.10 4.22 1.04
N TRP A 83 -14.84 3.84 2.07
CA TRP A 83 -15.26 4.75 3.13
C TRP A 83 -14.64 4.27 4.44
N VAL A 84 -13.98 5.18 5.14
CA VAL A 84 -13.25 4.85 6.36
C VAL A 84 -13.71 5.69 7.54
N LYS A 85 -13.63 5.08 8.71
CA LYS A 85 -13.95 5.73 9.99
C LYS A 85 -13.12 5.12 11.11
N LEU A 86 -12.70 5.95 12.06
CA LEU A 86 -12.05 5.49 13.29
C LEU A 86 -13.03 5.51 14.46
N ALA A 87 -12.92 4.51 15.32
CA ALA A 87 -13.64 4.46 16.59
C ALA A 87 -12.74 3.85 17.69
N PRO A 88 -13.02 4.10 18.98
CA PRO A 88 -12.29 3.45 20.07
C PRO A 88 -12.37 1.91 19.99
N SER A 89 -11.26 1.25 20.36
CA SER A 89 -11.19 -0.20 20.52
C SER A 89 -10.94 -0.57 21.97
N TRP A 90 -11.40 -1.77 22.33
CA TRP A 90 -11.20 -2.38 23.66
C TRP A 90 -10.45 -3.72 23.55
N ALA A 91 -9.90 -4.03 22.37
CA ALA A 91 -9.19 -5.26 22.08
C ALA A 91 -7.95 -5.00 21.22
N ALA A 92 -6.90 -5.77 21.43
CA ALA A 92 -5.68 -5.76 20.65
C ALA A 92 -5.05 -7.17 20.64
N SER A 93 -4.38 -7.52 19.56
CA SER A 93 -3.61 -8.77 19.44
C SER A 93 -2.09 -8.59 19.66
N ALA A 94 -1.65 -7.38 19.98
CA ALA A 94 -0.26 -7.02 20.18
C ALA A 94 -0.13 -5.86 21.20
N PRO A 95 1.07 -5.62 21.77
CA PRO A 95 1.31 -4.49 22.64
C PRO A 95 0.96 -3.15 22.01
N LEU A 96 0.46 -2.22 22.83
CA LEU A 96 0.02 -0.90 22.41
C LEU A 96 1.10 0.16 22.70
N SER A 97 1.50 0.90 21.67
CA SER A 97 2.31 2.12 21.75
C SER A 97 1.46 3.39 21.93
N ALA A 98 0.15 3.30 21.61
CA ALA A 98 -0.79 4.40 21.57
C ALA A 98 -2.22 3.91 21.92
N PRO A 99 -3.18 4.82 22.19
CA PRO A 99 -4.57 4.44 22.47
C PRO A 99 -5.17 3.55 21.38
N ALA A 100 -5.78 2.44 21.80
CA ALA A 100 -6.34 1.43 20.90
C ALA A 100 -7.58 1.94 20.16
N HIS A 101 -7.53 1.86 18.83
CA HIS A 101 -8.62 2.20 17.94
C HIS A 101 -8.93 1.05 16.98
N ARG A 102 -10.17 1.05 16.49
CA ARG A 102 -10.62 0.19 15.40
C ARG A 102 -10.79 1.04 14.14
N LEU A 103 -10.20 0.61 13.03
CA LEU A 103 -10.42 1.20 11.73
C LEU A 103 -11.55 0.46 11.03
N GLN A 104 -12.66 1.14 10.75
CA GLN A 104 -13.74 0.60 9.95
C GLN A 104 -13.49 0.95 8.48
N ILE A 105 -13.54 -0.05 7.60
CA ILE A 105 -13.37 0.11 6.16
C ILE A 105 -14.60 -0.49 5.48
N LEU A 106 -15.32 0.35 4.74
CA LEU A 106 -16.37 -0.03 3.81
C LEU A 106 -15.83 0.00 2.39
N CYS A 107 -15.91 -1.12 1.71
CA CYS A 107 -15.52 -1.24 0.31
C CYS A 107 -16.75 -1.05 -0.59
N ALA A 108 -16.54 -0.51 -1.80
CA ALA A 108 -17.59 -0.42 -2.81
C ALA A 108 -18.00 -1.79 -3.39
N ASP A 109 -17.16 -2.82 -3.21
CA ASP A 109 -17.39 -4.19 -3.65
C ASP A 109 -17.13 -5.20 -2.52
N ARG A 110 -17.54 -6.45 -2.73
CA ARG A 110 -17.40 -7.52 -1.73
C ARG A 110 -15.95 -7.92 -1.45
N ARG A 111 -15.00 -7.54 -2.32
CA ARG A 111 -13.59 -7.93 -2.24
C ARG A 111 -12.81 -6.82 -1.54
N CYS A 112 -12.89 -6.81 -0.21
CA CYS A 112 -12.20 -5.84 0.60
C CYS A 112 -10.72 -6.16 0.76
N ASP A 113 -9.89 -5.12 0.73
CA ASP A 113 -8.46 -5.20 1.01
C ASP A 113 -8.03 -4.13 2.02
N LEU A 114 -6.79 -4.24 2.48
CA LEU A 114 -6.22 -3.40 3.52
C LEU A 114 -5.38 -2.24 2.99
N SER A 115 -5.50 -1.94 1.69
CA SER A 115 -4.79 -0.81 1.08
C SER A 115 -5.11 0.56 1.69
N PRO A 116 -6.31 0.84 2.25
CA PRO A 116 -6.57 2.09 2.95
C PRO A 116 -5.61 2.36 4.11
N LEU A 117 -5.13 1.32 4.82
CA LEU A 117 -4.17 1.51 5.91
C LEU A 117 -2.88 2.17 5.43
N PHE A 118 -2.35 1.69 4.30
CA PHE A 118 -1.09 2.19 3.76
C PHE A 118 -1.24 3.60 3.17
N ALA A 119 -2.37 3.89 2.55
CA ALA A 119 -2.68 5.24 2.10
C ALA A 119 -2.82 6.23 3.28
N LEU A 120 -3.51 5.83 4.35
CA LEU A 120 -3.64 6.63 5.58
C LEU A 120 -2.32 6.80 6.32
N ALA A 121 -1.35 5.90 6.14
CA ALA A 121 -0.01 6.07 6.69
C ALA A 121 0.85 7.11 5.94
N ASP A 122 0.36 7.66 4.81
CA ASP A 122 1.01 8.71 4.01
C ASP A 122 2.49 8.41 3.70
N PRO A 123 2.78 7.56 2.69
CA PRO A 123 4.14 7.10 2.39
C PRO A 123 5.11 8.21 1.98
N LEU A 124 4.63 9.41 1.63
CA LEU A 124 5.47 10.56 1.29
C LEU A 124 5.92 11.35 2.52
N ARG A 125 5.00 11.60 3.46
CA ARG A 125 5.24 12.44 4.64
C ARG A 125 5.67 11.62 5.86
N TYR A 126 5.12 10.42 6.02
CA TYR A 126 5.30 9.55 7.20
C TYR A 126 5.71 8.11 6.79
N PRO A 127 6.80 7.94 6.01
CA PRO A 127 7.17 6.65 5.42
C PRO A 127 7.46 5.53 6.42
N GLN A 128 7.80 5.86 7.67
CA GLN A 128 8.00 4.89 8.73
C GLN A 128 6.72 4.11 9.07
N HIS A 129 5.56 4.78 9.06
CA HIS A 129 4.27 4.14 9.31
C HIS A 129 3.86 3.26 8.12
N ALA A 130 4.07 3.76 6.89
CA ALA A 130 3.80 2.99 5.68
C ALA A 130 4.67 1.72 5.61
N ALA A 131 5.96 1.83 5.96
CA ALA A 131 6.87 0.70 6.01
C ALA A 131 6.49 -0.35 7.07
N GLN A 132 5.94 0.09 8.21
CA GLN A 132 5.45 -0.81 9.26
C GLN A 132 4.30 -1.68 8.75
N ILE A 133 3.37 -1.12 7.97
CA ILE A 133 2.22 -1.85 7.41
C ILE A 133 2.64 -3.06 6.56
N VAL A 134 3.72 -2.94 5.80
CA VAL A 134 4.24 -4.05 4.99
C VAL A 134 4.79 -5.17 5.86
N ARG A 135 5.29 -4.84 7.06
CA ARG A 135 5.82 -5.80 8.04
C ARG A 135 4.73 -6.38 8.95
N THR A 136 3.51 -5.84 8.88
CA THR A 136 2.39 -6.25 9.73
C THR A 136 1.82 -7.61 9.30
N HIS A 137 1.61 -8.46 10.30
CA HIS A 137 0.86 -9.70 10.18
C HIS A 137 -0.58 -9.46 10.60
N VAL A 138 -1.47 -10.30 10.10
CA VAL A 138 -2.90 -10.25 10.39
C VAL A 138 -3.41 -11.64 10.67
N ASP A 139 -4.31 -11.77 11.64
CA ASP A 139 -5.00 -13.03 11.88
C ASP A 139 -6.24 -13.16 10.98
N ALA A 140 -5.99 -13.31 9.69
CA ALA A 140 -7.03 -13.54 8.68
C ALA A 140 -6.46 -14.34 7.52
N ASP A 141 -7.24 -15.30 7.04
CA ASP A 141 -7.00 -16.01 5.80
C ASP A 141 -7.79 -15.36 4.67
N GLY A 142 -7.25 -15.38 3.45
CA GLY A 142 -7.88 -14.77 2.29
C GLY A 142 -7.00 -14.84 1.05
N ASP A 143 -7.56 -14.36 -0.05
CA ASP A 143 -6.90 -14.33 -1.35
C ASP A 143 -5.80 -13.27 -1.38
N ARG A 144 -4.98 -13.32 -2.44
CA ARG A 144 -3.92 -12.35 -2.69
C ARG A 144 -4.22 -11.58 -3.96
N TRP A 145 -4.12 -10.25 -3.87
CA TRP A 145 -4.38 -9.36 -4.99
C TRP A 145 -3.19 -8.46 -5.26
N LEU A 146 -2.75 -8.45 -6.51
CA LEU A 146 -1.71 -7.58 -7.00
C LEU A 146 -2.34 -6.50 -7.90
N PRO A 147 -2.47 -5.24 -7.43
CA PRO A 147 -3.32 -4.23 -8.07
C PRO A 147 -2.97 -3.94 -9.53
N ILE A 148 -1.68 -3.95 -9.88
CA ILE A 148 -1.26 -3.69 -11.25
C ILE A 148 -1.83 -4.69 -12.26
N CYS A 149 -2.14 -5.93 -11.85
CA CYS A 149 -2.71 -6.94 -12.74
C CYS A 149 -4.17 -6.67 -13.12
N ASP A 150 -4.84 -5.72 -12.48
CA ASP A 150 -6.14 -5.22 -12.94
C ASP A 150 -5.97 -4.21 -14.10
N ALA A 151 -4.82 -3.54 -14.19
CA ALA A 151 -4.54 -2.49 -15.18
C ALA A 151 -3.79 -3.01 -16.42
N ILE A 152 -2.98 -4.07 -16.27
CA ILE A 152 -2.22 -4.69 -17.36
C ILE A 152 -2.38 -6.22 -17.36
N LYS A 153 -2.16 -6.84 -18.52
CA LYS A 153 -2.05 -8.30 -18.59
C LYS A 153 -0.71 -8.75 -18.00
N CYS A 154 -0.74 -9.31 -16.79
CA CYS A 154 0.45 -9.77 -16.07
C CYS A 154 1.13 -11.00 -16.70
N ASP A 155 0.45 -11.76 -17.57
CA ASP A 155 1.05 -12.87 -18.30
C ASP A 155 2.22 -12.41 -19.18
N GLY A 156 3.38 -13.07 -19.04
CA GLY A 156 4.58 -12.72 -19.81
C GLY A 156 5.28 -11.44 -19.33
N THR A 157 4.90 -10.92 -18.17
CA THR A 157 5.59 -9.82 -17.48
C THR A 157 6.43 -10.34 -16.31
N LEU A 158 7.20 -9.46 -15.67
CA LEU A 158 7.95 -9.81 -14.46
C LEU A 158 7.06 -10.41 -13.34
N PHE A 159 5.77 -10.03 -13.29
CA PHE A 159 4.83 -10.45 -12.24
C PHE A 159 4.39 -11.91 -12.35
N SER A 160 4.55 -12.53 -13.52
CA SER A 160 4.31 -13.96 -13.75
C SER A 160 5.60 -14.77 -13.94
N SER A 161 6.76 -14.17 -13.65
CA SER A 161 8.05 -14.85 -13.80
C SER A 161 8.19 -16.03 -12.81
N PRO A 162 8.80 -17.16 -13.24
CA PRO A 162 9.10 -18.26 -12.34
C PRO A 162 9.93 -17.79 -11.13
N GLY A 163 9.50 -18.16 -9.92
CA GLY A 163 10.18 -17.73 -8.69
C GLY A 163 10.01 -16.25 -8.34
N TYR A 164 8.99 -15.56 -8.89
CA TYR A 164 8.67 -14.16 -8.56
C TYR A 164 8.65 -13.90 -7.06
N GLU A 165 7.98 -14.77 -6.29
CA GLU A 165 7.83 -14.62 -4.84
C GLU A 165 9.16 -14.57 -4.09
N SER A 166 10.12 -15.41 -4.49
CA SER A 166 11.46 -15.49 -3.89
C SER A 166 12.45 -14.44 -4.42
N SER A 167 12.10 -13.73 -5.50
CA SER A 167 12.99 -12.78 -6.19
C SER A 167 12.42 -11.36 -6.17
N PHE A 168 11.73 -10.94 -7.23
CA PHE A 168 11.20 -9.59 -7.37
C PHE A 168 10.12 -9.27 -6.35
N GLY A 169 9.26 -10.23 -6.02
CA GLY A 169 8.20 -10.08 -5.01
C GLY A 169 8.79 -9.81 -3.62
N LYS A 170 9.75 -10.63 -3.17
CA LYS A 170 10.48 -10.39 -1.92
C LYS A 170 11.21 -9.04 -1.93
N GLY A 171 11.98 -8.75 -2.98
CA GLY A 171 12.71 -7.49 -3.07
C GLY A 171 11.79 -6.26 -3.12
N ALA A 172 10.60 -6.39 -3.69
CA ALA A 172 9.58 -5.34 -3.69
C ALA A 172 9.08 -5.06 -2.27
N LEU A 173 8.83 -6.12 -1.47
CA LEU A 173 8.49 -5.94 -0.06
C LEU A 173 9.66 -5.32 0.71
N ASP A 174 10.91 -5.69 0.43
CA ASP A 174 12.08 -5.06 1.07
C ASP A 174 12.18 -3.56 0.76
N ILE A 175 11.76 -3.14 -0.45
CA ILE A 175 11.64 -1.71 -0.83
C ILE A 175 10.54 -1.03 -0.03
N LEU A 176 9.32 -1.60 0.00
CA LEU A 176 8.17 -0.99 0.66
C LEU A 176 8.31 -0.99 2.18
N ALA A 177 9.00 -1.97 2.74
CA ALA A 177 9.33 -2.07 4.16
C ALA A 177 10.51 -1.18 4.56
N ASN A 178 11.13 -0.40 3.67
CA ASN A 178 12.21 0.52 4.01
C ASN A 178 11.73 1.98 3.90
N PRO A 179 11.74 2.78 4.99
CA PRO A 179 11.21 4.15 4.99
C PRO A 179 11.85 5.08 3.95
N ALA A 180 13.18 5.00 3.76
CA ALA A 180 13.86 5.84 2.78
C ALA A 180 13.49 5.45 1.35
N LYS A 181 13.40 4.14 1.08
CA LYS A 181 13.07 3.62 -0.26
C LYS A 181 11.60 3.84 -0.61
N VAL A 182 10.66 3.59 0.30
CA VAL A 182 9.22 3.83 0.04
C VAL A 182 8.93 5.30 -0.22
N ARG A 183 9.51 6.21 0.59
CA ARG A 183 9.40 7.66 0.37
C ARG A 183 9.92 8.05 -1.01
N MET A 184 11.10 7.54 -1.37
CA MET A 184 11.70 7.88 -2.66
C MET A 184 10.94 7.25 -3.83
N LEU A 185 10.44 6.02 -3.68
CA LEU A 185 9.61 5.35 -4.68
C LEU A 185 8.38 6.20 -5.02
N PHE A 186 7.64 6.65 -4.01
CA PHE A 186 6.49 7.54 -4.20
C PHE A 186 6.90 8.91 -4.75
N ARG A 187 7.99 9.51 -4.27
CA ARG A 187 8.42 10.81 -4.80
C ARG A 187 8.79 10.70 -6.29
N LEU A 188 9.42 9.61 -6.74
CA LEU A 188 9.76 9.40 -8.16
C LEU A 188 8.54 9.23 -9.08
N THR A 189 7.35 8.93 -8.55
CA THR A 189 6.12 8.90 -9.37
C THR A 189 5.68 10.31 -9.77
N TYR A 190 5.99 11.33 -8.97
CA TYR A 190 5.58 12.73 -9.17
C TYR A 190 6.73 13.64 -9.61
N ASP A 191 7.92 13.47 -9.03
CA ASP A 191 9.13 14.27 -9.27
C ASP A 191 10.22 13.40 -9.90
N ARG A 192 10.48 13.65 -11.19
CA ARG A 192 11.53 12.98 -11.97
C ARG A 192 12.68 13.94 -12.32
N SER A 193 12.86 15.00 -11.53
CA SER A 193 14.00 15.89 -11.65
C SER A 193 15.31 15.10 -11.60
N LYS A 194 16.39 15.69 -12.12
CA LYS A 194 17.73 15.09 -12.08
C LYS A 194 18.11 14.69 -10.64
N GLU A 195 17.80 15.56 -9.67
CA GLU A 195 18.10 15.34 -8.26
C GLU A 195 17.30 14.17 -7.66
N ALA A 196 15.99 14.09 -7.93
CA ALA A 196 15.18 12.96 -7.46
C ALA A 196 15.67 11.64 -8.06
N ARG A 197 15.99 11.62 -9.36
CA ARG A 197 16.56 10.43 -10.02
C ARG A 197 17.92 10.04 -9.47
N ARG A 198 18.77 11.00 -9.07
CA ARG A 198 20.08 10.74 -8.46
C ARG A 198 19.94 10.02 -7.13
N ILE A 199 19.03 10.48 -6.27
CA ILE A 199 18.73 9.80 -5.01
C ILE A 199 18.10 8.43 -5.29
N GLY A 200 17.17 8.35 -6.24
CA GLY A 200 16.56 7.10 -6.69
C GLY A 200 17.57 6.04 -7.16
N TYR A 201 18.55 6.45 -7.94
CA TYR A 201 19.64 5.60 -8.42
C TYR A 201 20.49 5.07 -7.25
N ARG A 202 20.93 5.95 -6.34
CA ARG A 202 21.68 5.56 -5.14
C ARG A 202 20.93 4.57 -4.24
N LEU A 203 19.59 4.66 -4.21
CA LEU A 203 18.73 3.76 -3.44
C LEU A 203 18.37 2.46 -4.20
N GLY A 204 18.85 2.27 -5.43
CA GLY A 204 18.57 1.10 -6.27
C GLY A 204 17.15 1.06 -6.86
N LEU A 205 16.47 2.22 -6.92
CA LEU A 205 15.10 2.33 -7.44
C LEU A 205 15.06 2.73 -8.91
N TRP A 206 16.14 3.33 -9.42
CA TRP A 206 16.25 3.85 -10.78
C TRP A 206 17.45 3.24 -11.50
N THR A 207 17.32 2.94 -12.80
CA THR A 207 18.34 2.16 -13.54
C THR A 207 19.56 2.96 -14.01
N LEU A 208 19.36 4.22 -14.44
CA LEU A 208 20.43 5.02 -15.03
C LEU A 208 20.95 6.07 -14.06
N ASP A 209 22.27 6.16 -13.94
CA ASP A 209 22.90 7.26 -13.22
C ASP A 209 22.66 8.57 -13.99
N PRO A 210 21.93 9.55 -13.42
CA PRO A 210 21.70 10.81 -14.10
C PRO A 210 22.96 11.70 -14.20
N ASP A 211 24.05 11.37 -13.50
CA ASP A 211 25.31 12.11 -13.56
C ASP A 211 26.34 11.51 -14.53
N ALA A 212 26.11 10.29 -15.04
CA ALA A 212 26.94 9.72 -16.06
C ALA A 212 26.82 10.49 -17.38
N GLU A 213 27.92 10.54 -18.16
CA GLU A 213 27.91 11.09 -19.51
C GLU A 213 26.83 10.39 -20.35
N PRO A 214 25.83 11.13 -20.87
CA PRO A 214 24.72 10.51 -21.59
C PRO A 214 25.23 9.98 -22.93
N ARG A 215 25.29 8.65 -23.06
CA ARG A 215 25.49 7.99 -24.37
C ARG A 215 24.34 8.33 -25.34
N ASP A 216 23.16 8.58 -24.81
CA ASP A 216 21.98 9.06 -25.53
C ASP A 216 21.16 10.01 -24.62
N LEU A 217 21.01 11.27 -25.03
CA LEU A 217 20.28 12.32 -24.29
C LEU A 217 18.77 12.05 -24.19
N SER A 218 18.23 11.14 -25.00
CA SER A 218 16.80 10.82 -25.04
C SER A 218 16.37 9.83 -23.95
N VAL A 219 17.30 9.01 -23.43
CA VAL A 219 16.99 7.95 -22.46
C VAL A 219 17.07 8.49 -21.02
N ARG A 220 15.91 8.71 -20.39
CA ARG A 220 15.82 9.25 -19.02
C ARG A 220 15.96 8.20 -17.91
N GLY A 221 16.03 6.92 -18.27
CA GLY A 221 16.02 5.78 -17.35
C GLY A 221 14.62 5.34 -16.98
N GLU A 222 14.54 4.21 -16.28
CA GLU A 222 13.30 3.56 -15.85
C GLU A 222 13.44 3.08 -14.40
N PHE A 223 12.33 2.64 -13.81
CA PHE A 223 12.40 1.94 -12.54
C PHE A 223 13.15 0.60 -12.70
N THR A 224 13.89 0.20 -11.67
CA THR A 224 14.47 -1.16 -11.64
C THR A 224 13.35 -2.22 -11.64
N ALA A 225 13.68 -3.47 -11.97
CA ALA A 225 12.66 -4.54 -11.99
C ALA A 225 12.00 -4.71 -10.60
N THR A 226 12.79 -4.63 -9.53
CA THR A 226 12.29 -4.70 -8.15
C THR A 226 11.47 -3.47 -7.75
N ALA A 227 11.86 -2.26 -8.19
CA ALA A 227 11.06 -1.06 -7.96
C ALA A 227 9.76 -1.06 -8.77
N THR A 228 9.78 -1.62 -9.98
CA THR A 228 8.57 -1.87 -10.79
C THR A 228 7.65 -2.85 -10.06
N ALA A 229 8.21 -3.93 -9.49
CA ALA A 229 7.45 -4.87 -8.68
C ALA A 229 6.81 -4.19 -7.45
N ALA A 230 7.58 -3.33 -6.74
CA ALA A 230 7.09 -2.53 -5.61
C ALA A 230 5.95 -1.59 -6.01
N LEU A 231 6.10 -0.86 -7.13
CA LEU A 231 5.02 -0.05 -7.70
C LEU A 231 3.81 -0.90 -8.06
N GLY A 232 3.99 -2.15 -8.46
CA GLY A 232 2.90 -3.08 -8.74
C GLY A 232 1.96 -3.32 -7.56
N TYR A 233 2.48 -3.35 -6.33
CA TYR A 233 1.68 -3.47 -5.11
C TYR A 233 0.89 -2.21 -4.78
N VAL A 234 1.44 -1.03 -5.08
CA VAL A 234 0.83 0.26 -4.71
C VAL A 234 0.28 0.99 -5.93
N TYR A 235 0.09 0.29 -7.06
CA TYR A 235 -0.17 0.91 -8.35
C TYR A 235 -1.44 1.75 -8.33
N HIS A 236 -2.51 1.25 -7.68
CA HIS A 236 -3.77 1.98 -7.51
C HIS A 236 -3.65 3.22 -6.61
N MET A 237 -2.55 3.41 -5.88
CA MET A 237 -2.28 4.60 -5.07
C MET A 237 -1.39 5.62 -5.78
N THR A 238 -0.82 5.24 -6.93
CA THR A 238 0.12 6.08 -7.68
C THR A 238 -0.49 6.51 -9.01
N SER A 239 -0.02 7.61 -9.57
CA SER A 239 -0.50 8.07 -10.89
C SER A 239 0.66 8.26 -11.86
N ARG A 240 0.40 8.03 -13.15
CA ARG A 240 1.29 8.40 -14.27
C ARG A 240 2.68 7.75 -14.20
N VAL A 241 2.74 6.44 -13.98
CA VAL A 241 4.00 5.68 -13.90
C VAL A 241 4.22 4.71 -15.06
N ASP A 242 3.18 4.37 -15.82
CA ASP A 242 3.15 3.25 -16.77
C ASP A 242 4.32 3.23 -17.75
N ARG A 243 4.60 4.38 -18.36
CA ARG A 243 5.66 4.54 -19.37
C ARG A 243 7.10 4.37 -18.82
N TYR A 244 7.26 4.21 -17.52
CA TYR A 244 8.55 4.03 -16.84
C TYR A 244 8.66 2.69 -16.13
N LEU A 245 7.62 1.85 -16.21
CA LEU A 245 7.60 0.54 -15.61
C LEU A 245 8.37 -0.44 -16.48
N ARG A 246 9.30 -1.17 -15.87
CA ARG A 246 10.06 -2.20 -16.54
C ARG A 246 9.31 -3.52 -16.49
N LEU A 247 8.30 -3.67 -17.34
CA LEU A 247 7.40 -4.82 -17.34
C LEU A 247 8.02 -6.12 -17.86
N ARG A 248 9.02 -6.01 -18.74
CA ARG A 248 9.77 -7.16 -19.27
C ARG A 248 11.11 -7.31 -18.56
N LEU A 249 11.47 -8.54 -18.24
CA LEU A 249 12.85 -8.86 -17.90
C LEU A 249 13.69 -8.60 -19.15
N ILE A 250 14.80 -7.86 -19.00
CA ILE A 250 15.79 -7.84 -20.07
C ILE A 250 16.39 -9.23 -20.00
N SER A 251 16.06 -10.08 -20.99
CA SER A 251 16.81 -11.30 -21.24
C SER A 251 18.27 -10.86 -21.31
N ALA A 252 19.12 -11.42 -20.44
CA ALA A 252 20.55 -11.35 -20.71
C ALA A 252 20.72 -11.82 -22.15
N VAL A 253 21.29 -10.95 -22.98
CA VAL A 253 21.69 -11.29 -24.34
C VAL A 253 22.52 -12.58 -24.20
N ALA A 254 22.01 -13.67 -24.80
CA ALA A 254 22.79 -14.88 -25.01
C ALA A 254 23.89 -14.59 -26.03
#